data_AF-A0A1L8GE81-F1
#
_entry.id   AF-A0A1L8GE81-F1
#
_cell.length_a   1.000
_cell.length_b   1.000
_cell.length_c   1.000
_cell.angle_alpha   90.00
_cell.angle_beta   90.00
_cell.angle_gamma   90.00
#
_symmetry.space_group_name_H-M   'P 1'
#
loop_
_entity.id
_entity.type
_entity.pdbx_description
1 polymer ?
#
loop_
_entity_poly.entity_id
_entity_poly.type
_entity_poly.pdbx_seq_one_letter_code
_entity_poly.pdbx_strand_id
1 'polypeptide(L)'
;MRMGGIWAYANQYPVEHLIIEAQPPKLLSNRWSQRFVSFLESCLKKDPSERGSAEELLQHPFITQLPPKKMIRAEIDEHLRTLQNRPAKKGLKGVALWTQKQLRRA
;
A
#
# COMPACT_ATOMS: atom_id res chain seq x y z
N MET A 1 -6.04 4.56 1.95
CA MET A 1 -4.72 3.90 2.12
C MET A 1 -4.80 2.43 1.71
N ARG A 2 -3.67 1.86 1.27
CA ARG A 2 -3.55 0.57 0.57
C ARG A 2 -3.67 -0.62 1.55
N MET A 3 -4.77 -1.37 1.49
CA MET A 3 -5.00 -2.61 2.23
C MET A 3 -4.55 -3.80 1.37
N GLY A 4 -3.27 -4.19 1.45
CA GLY A 4 -2.74 -5.32 0.68
C GLY A 4 -2.62 -5.08 -0.84
N GLY A 5 -2.63 -3.83 -1.29
CA GLY A 5 -2.58 -3.44 -2.71
C GLY A 5 -3.91 -2.90 -3.24
N ILE A 6 -4.99 -3.09 -2.49
CA ILE A 6 -6.35 -2.79 -2.92
C ILE A 6 -6.95 -1.79 -1.90
N TRP A 7 -7.66 -0.75 -2.37
CA TRP A 7 -8.35 0.19 -1.48
C TRP A 7 -9.57 -0.47 -0.83
N ALA A 8 -10.05 0.05 0.30
CA ALA A 8 -11.37 -0.35 0.80
C ALA A 8 -12.40 -0.17 -0.32
N TYR A 9 -13.24 -1.19 -0.53
CA TYR A 9 -14.26 -1.23 -1.60
C TYR A 9 -13.75 -1.25 -3.06
N ALA A 10 -12.47 -1.47 -3.34
CA ALA A 10 -11.98 -1.35 -4.73
C ALA A 10 -12.61 -2.32 -5.76
N ASN A 11 -13.25 -3.40 -5.29
CA ASN A 11 -13.99 -4.36 -6.12
C ASN A 11 -15.51 -4.25 -5.96
N GLN A 12 -16.00 -3.19 -5.30
CA GLN A 12 -17.42 -2.98 -5.02
C GLN A 12 -17.86 -1.64 -5.64
N TYR A 13 -18.94 -1.70 -6.41
CA TYR A 13 -19.54 -0.54 -7.08
C TYR A 13 -21.06 -0.59 -6.90
N PRO A 14 -21.72 0.56 -6.75
CA PRO A 14 -21.18 1.92 -6.63
C PRO A 14 -20.51 2.19 -5.27
N VAL A 15 -19.39 2.92 -5.27
CA VAL A 15 -18.55 3.10 -4.06
C VAL A 15 -19.08 4.22 -3.16
N GLU A 16 -19.84 5.16 -3.71
CA GLU A 16 -20.32 6.37 -3.05
C GLU A 16 -21.21 6.01 -1.86
N HIS A 17 -22.19 5.14 -2.09
CA HIS A 17 -23.10 4.65 -1.04
C HIS A 17 -22.34 3.95 0.08
N LEU A 18 -21.35 3.13 -0.26
CA LEU A 18 -20.53 2.42 0.72
C LEU A 18 -19.71 3.38 1.56
N ILE A 19 -19.11 4.42 0.95
CA ILE A 19 -18.37 5.43 1.70
C ILE A 19 -19.32 6.21 2.62
N ILE A 20 -20.53 6.54 2.16
CA ILE A 20 -21.50 7.36 2.90
C ILE A 20 -22.11 6.60 4.06
N GLU A 21 -22.53 5.36 3.86
CA GLU A 21 -23.36 4.63 4.83
C GLU A 21 -22.56 3.64 5.69
N ALA A 22 -21.44 3.12 5.19
CA ALA A 22 -20.69 2.13 5.94
C ALA A 22 -19.85 2.79 7.05
N GLN A 23 -19.49 1.94 8.03
CA GLN A 23 -18.55 2.30 9.07
C GLN A 23 -17.17 2.62 8.47
N PRO A 24 -16.38 3.49 9.13
CA PRO A 24 -15.01 3.78 8.72
C PRO A 24 -14.20 2.51 8.47
N PRO A 25 -13.45 2.42 7.36
CA PRO A 25 -12.70 1.22 7.06
C PRO A 25 -11.58 1.02 8.09
N LYS A 26 -11.43 -0.22 8.56
CA LYS A 26 -10.41 -0.62 9.54
C LYS A 26 -9.39 -1.55 8.92
N LEU A 27 -8.18 -1.53 9.48
CA LEU A 27 -7.15 -2.52 9.15
C LEU A 27 -7.61 -3.90 9.66
N LEU A 28 -7.71 -4.89 8.76
CA LEU A 28 -8.23 -6.23 9.08
C LEU A 28 -7.15 -7.15 9.68
N SER A 29 -5.87 -6.78 9.56
CA SER A 29 -4.76 -7.64 9.99
C SER A 29 -4.09 -7.12 11.25
N ASN A 30 -3.70 -8.04 12.14
CA ASN A 30 -3.04 -7.73 13.42
C ASN A 30 -1.53 -7.39 13.29
N ARG A 31 -0.98 -7.46 12.07
CA ARG A 31 0.43 -7.15 11.78
C ARG A 31 0.78 -5.66 11.82
N TRP A 32 -0.20 -4.80 12.07
CA TRP A 32 -0.04 -3.36 12.17
C TRP A 32 0.12 -2.94 13.64
N SER A 33 1.00 -1.99 13.91
CA SER A 33 1.19 -1.48 15.27
C SER A 33 -0.04 -0.72 15.75
N GLN A 34 -0.32 -0.78 17.05
CA GLN A 34 -1.45 -0.06 17.65
C GLN A 34 -1.38 1.46 17.40
N ARG A 35 -0.17 2.02 17.36
CA ARG A 35 0.04 3.44 17.00
C ARG A 35 -0.41 3.74 15.58
N PHE A 36 -0.17 2.84 14.63
CA PHE A 36 -0.63 3.03 13.25
C PHE A 36 -2.14 2.89 13.12
N VAL A 37 -2.73 1.89 13.80
CA VAL A 37 -4.20 1.72 13.84
C VAL A 37 -4.86 2.99 14.40
N SER A 38 -4.40 3.46 15.56
CA SER A 38 -4.93 4.67 16.20
C SER A 38 -4.79 5.92 15.32
N PHE A 39 -3.67 6.08 14.61
CA PHE A 39 -3.49 7.19 13.67
C PHE A 39 -4.53 7.18 12.54
N LEU A 40 -4.83 6.01 11.98
CA LEU A 40 -5.85 5.88 10.95
C LEU A 40 -7.26 6.15 11.49
N GLU A 41 -7.56 5.75 12.72
CA GLU A 41 -8.84 6.05 13.36
C GLU A 41 -9.07 7.56 13.50
N SER A 42 -8.03 8.35 13.79
CA SER A 42 -8.10 9.82 13.79
C SER A 42 -8.31 10.39 12.38
N CYS A 43 -7.71 9.79 11.36
CA CYS A 43 -7.82 10.26 9.97
C CYS A 43 -9.19 9.92 9.34
N LEU A 44 -9.75 8.76 9.69
CA LEU A 44 -10.92 8.17 9.04
C LEU A 44 -12.22 8.42 9.83
N LYS A 45 -12.22 9.44 10.70
CA LYS A 45 -13.45 9.93 11.34
C LYS A 45 -14.48 10.33 10.28
N LYS A 46 -15.67 9.77 10.45
CA LYS A 46 -16.80 9.92 9.54
C LYS A 46 -17.34 11.35 9.58
N ASP A 47 -17.58 11.85 10.78
CA ASP A 47 -17.91 13.24 11.03
C ASP A 47 -16.67 14.10 10.71
N PRO A 48 -16.76 15.05 9.76
CA PRO A 48 -15.67 15.98 9.47
C PRO A 48 -15.25 16.82 10.68
N SER A 49 -16.17 17.11 11.59
CA SER A 49 -15.91 17.95 12.78
C SER A 49 -15.09 17.22 13.84
N GLU A 50 -15.17 15.89 13.87
CA GLU A 50 -14.34 15.04 14.75
C GLU A 50 -12.98 14.68 14.11
N ARG A 51 -12.79 15.00 12.83
CA ARG A 51 -11.56 14.65 12.11
C ARG A 51 -10.44 15.59 12.52
N GLY A 52 -9.34 15.02 12.99
CA GLY A 52 -8.16 15.80 13.36
C GLY A 52 -7.64 16.63 12.20
N SER A 53 -7.30 17.88 12.49
CA SER A 53 -6.59 18.78 11.57
C SER A 53 -5.21 18.24 11.20
N ALA A 54 -4.61 18.80 10.15
CA ALA A 54 -3.26 18.40 9.75
C ALA A 54 -2.25 18.65 10.89
N GLU A 55 -2.40 19.76 11.59
CA GLU A 55 -1.59 20.16 12.73
C GLU A 55 -1.67 19.15 13.87
N GLU A 56 -2.88 18.70 14.23
CA GLU A 56 -3.10 17.69 15.28
C GLU A 56 -2.57 16.31 14.86
N LEU A 57 -2.82 15.91 13.61
CA LEU A 57 -2.34 14.62 13.08
C LEU A 57 -0.81 14.55 13.04
N LEU A 58 -0.12 15.67 12.79
CA LEU A 58 1.34 15.75 12.84
C LEU A 58 1.91 15.57 14.26
N GLN A 59 1.13 15.85 15.30
CA GLN A 59 1.52 15.61 16.69
C GLN A 59 1.27 14.18 17.16
N HIS A 60 0.55 13.36 16.38
CA HIS A 60 0.21 12.00 16.77
C HIS A 60 1.47 11.12 16.99
N PRO A 61 1.51 10.21 17.99
CA PRO A 61 2.66 9.36 18.30
C PRO A 61 3.20 8.53 17.13
N PHE A 62 2.34 8.18 16.17
CA PHE A 62 2.76 7.49 14.94
C PHE A 62 3.70 8.32 14.07
N ILE A 63 3.54 9.65 14.06
CA ILE A 63 4.34 10.59 13.26
C ILE A 63 5.51 11.16 14.08
N THR A 64 5.30 11.44 15.37
CA THR A 64 6.33 12.05 16.21
C THR A 64 7.41 11.07 16.65
N GLN A 65 7.07 9.78 16.79
CA GLN A 65 8.01 8.73 17.23
C GLN A 65 8.50 7.87 16.05
N LEU A 66 8.80 8.52 14.92
CA LEU A 66 9.37 7.84 13.76
C LEU A 66 10.87 7.55 13.94
N PRO A 67 11.38 6.47 13.33
CA PRO A 67 12.82 6.26 13.24
C PRO A 67 13.52 7.43 12.51
N PRO A 68 14.84 7.59 12.68
CA PRO A 68 15.59 8.64 12.00
C PRO A 68 15.38 8.60 10.48
N LYS A 69 15.09 9.76 9.88
CA LYS A 69 14.83 9.88 8.42
C LYS A 69 15.92 9.23 7.57
N LYS A 70 17.17 9.30 8.02
CA LYS A 70 18.33 8.68 7.35
C LYS A 70 18.17 7.16 7.21
N MET A 71 17.67 6.49 8.25
CA MET A 71 17.49 5.03 8.27
C MET A 71 16.36 4.62 7.31
N ILE A 72 15.22 5.31 7.38
CA ILE A 72 14.07 5.06 6.50
C ILE A 72 14.46 5.27 5.03
N ARG A 73 15.21 6.34 4.72
CA ARG A 73 15.71 6.59 3.36
C ARG A 73 16.64 5.48 2.88
N ALA A 74 17.57 5.03 3.72
CA ALA A 74 18.48 3.95 3.37
C ALA A 74 17.73 2.65 3.05
N GLU A 75 16.71 2.29 3.85
CA GLU A 75 15.88 1.11 3.62
C GLU A 75 15.08 1.21 2.31
N ILE A 76 14.51 2.39 2.01
CA ILE A 76 13.84 2.65 0.74
C ILE A 76 14.81 2.53 -0.44
N ASP A 77 15.98 3.17 -0.34
CA ASP A 77 16.99 3.16 -1.40
C ASP A 77 17.50 1.73 -1.68
N GLU A 78 17.74 0.94 -0.64
CA GLU A 78 18.11 -0.47 -0.76
C GLU A 78 17.00 -1.25 -1.46
N HIS A 79 15.74 -1.10 -1.02
CA HIS A 79 14.62 -1.78 -1.66
C HIS A 79 14.52 -1.42 -3.15
N LEU A 80 14.61 -0.15 -3.51
CA LEU A 80 14.56 0.30 -4.90
C LEU A 80 15.69 -0.29 -5.76
N ARG A 81 16.92 -0.39 -5.22
CA ARG A 81 18.04 -1.07 -5.89
C ARG A 81 17.74 -2.55 -6.14
N THR A 82 17.17 -3.25 -5.16
CA THR A 82 16.80 -4.67 -5.36
C THR A 82 15.75 -4.85 -6.46
N LEU A 83 14.81 -3.91 -6.60
CA LEU A 83 13.80 -3.94 -7.66
C LEU A 83 14.41 -3.77 -9.05
N GLN A 84 15.37 -2.85 -9.20
CA GLN A 84 16.08 -2.60 -10.46
C GLN A 84 16.91 -3.81 -10.91
N ASN A 85 17.50 -4.52 -9.94
CA ASN A 85 18.34 -5.69 -10.21
C ASN A 85 17.57 -7.01 -10.32
N ARG A 86 16.22 -6.99 -10.32
CA ARG A 86 15.43 -8.21 -10.48
C ARG A 86 15.72 -8.84 -11.84
N PRO A 87 16.21 -10.09 -11.91
CA PRO A 87 16.42 -10.75 -13.19
C PRO A 87 15.07 -10.88 -13.90
N ALA A 88 15.01 -10.47 -15.17
CA ALA A 88 13.84 -10.68 -16.01
C ALA A 88 13.43 -12.16 -15.92
N LYS A 89 12.13 -12.42 -15.67
CA LYS A 89 11.59 -13.77 -15.45
C LYS A 89 12.19 -14.75 -16.48
N LYS A 90 13.00 -15.70 -16.02
CA LYS A 90 13.72 -16.68 -16.87
C LYS A 90 12.82 -17.55 -17.75
N GLY A 91 11.49 -17.52 -17.54
CA GLY A 91 10.51 -18.28 -18.34
C GLY A 91 10.18 -17.70 -19.72
N LEU A 92 10.45 -16.42 -20.00
CA LEU A 92 10.06 -15.82 -21.28
C LEU A 92 11.00 -16.19 -22.44
N LYS A 93 12.29 -16.43 -22.14
CA LYS A 93 13.29 -16.79 -23.16
C LYS A 93 13.06 -18.20 -23.72
N GLY A 94 12.65 -19.15 -22.87
CA GLY A 94 12.39 -20.54 -23.28
C GLY A 94 11.17 -20.67 -24.20
N VAL A 95 10.09 -19.93 -23.89
CA VAL A 95 8.89 -19.88 -24.73
C VAL A 95 9.20 -19.22 -26.08
N ALA A 96 9.91 -18.08 -26.06
CA ALA A 96 10.32 -17.37 -27.28
C ALA A 96 11.19 -18.25 -28.20
N LEU A 97 12.14 -19.00 -27.63
CA LEU A 97 12.99 -19.96 -28.36
C LEU A 97 12.18 -21.13 -28.95
N TRP A 98 11.20 -21.67 -28.21
CA TRP A 98 10.35 -22.74 -28.73
C TRP A 98 9.44 -22.23 -29.86
N THR A 99 8.81 -21.07 -29.72
CA THR A 99 7.98 -20.46 -30.78
C THR A 99 8.79 -20.13 -32.03
N GLN A 100 10.02 -19.63 -31.89
CA GLN A 100 10.89 -19.35 -33.03
C GLN A 100 11.32 -20.64 -33.75
N LYS A 101 11.51 -21.73 -33.01
CA LYS A 101 11.83 -23.05 -33.57
C LYS A 101 10.62 -23.68 -34.30
N GLN A 102 9.40 -23.40 -33.85
CA GLN A 102 8.17 -23.84 -34.52
C GLN A 102 7.91 -23.07 -35.81
N LEU A 103 8.07 -21.75 -35.80
CA LEU A 103 7.88 -20.89 -36.99
C LEU A 103 8.88 -21.15 -38.11
N ARG A 104 10.07 -21.66 -37.81
CA ARG A 104 11.09 -22.03 -38.81
C ARG A 104 10.91 -23.43 -39.41
N ARG A 105 9.91 -24.20 -38.93
CA ARG A 105 9.63 -25.58 -39.37
C ARG A 105 8.30 -25.72 -40.12
N ALA A 106 7.53 -24.64 -40.21
CA ALA A 106 6.39 -24.49 -41.13
C ALA A 106 6.89 -23.76 -42.39
#